data_AF-A0A031I279-F1
#
_entry.id   AF-A0A031I279-F1
#
_cell.length_a   1.000
_cell.length_b   1.000
_cell.length_c   1.000
_cell.angle_alpha   90.00
_cell.angle_beta   90.00
_cell.angle_gamma   90.00
#
_symmetry.space_group_name_H-M   'P 1'
#
loop_
_entity.id
_entity.type
_entity.pdbx_description
1 polymer ?
#
loop_
_entity_poly.entity_id
_entity_poly.type
_entity_poly.pdbx_seq_one_letter_code
_entity_poly.pdbx_strand_id
1 'polypeptide(L)'
;MFVAAMGSSAMLWSSRGAQASWQAEPRPTPSGADGRINIRAFGAQGDRTADDLKAIRQAIAAAAKSDQYPASVFIPAGNFRRGDSIALPNHICLFGEGVSSILNSQNDRSFDRPILINAAVSGLISARLQDLTLYGGSHGIKLDAEQENADLRLQNVGMLLQSVANIEANKLLQTTKIINCVFGSAPYGIKVSGTGTNCLIAIGSEWIDHSEGSIFLRGADGVTIVGGRFEGGGRKNRYCIDIENASNILFVGCFFENVHEYLARFRYITGSVVFESCHFSGTSVSGGPLQSFKWDIADSWVVFRDCLSVQPMGVGGQITLEGGNHGIFATDVLYAGSVQSGRFLVQPRDVSAAAFDLITIQAGSAGGDWQVQGSLTIVDSQGPADASSGDIPVIVSAASESRPLGRSDLRLVRRDATHWAIVRASGTKTRLGWAFRWDCTGAGTPPSVAAALTR
;
A
#
# COMPACT_ATOMS: atom_id res chain seq x y z
N MET A 1 11.70 13.11 -45.36
CA MET A 1 11.64 13.60 -43.97
C MET A 1 10.57 12.79 -43.26
N PHE A 2 10.92 11.61 -42.73
CA PHE A 2 10.01 10.68 -42.08
C PHE A 2 10.40 10.61 -40.61
N VAL A 3 9.52 11.05 -39.72
CA VAL A 3 9.66 10.85 -38.27
C VAL A 3 8.75 9.67 -37.91
N ALA A 4 9.37 8.56 -37.53
CA ALA A 4 8.69 7.37 -37.06
C ALA A 4 8.14 7.61 -35.66
N ALA A 5 6.83 7.43 -35.50
CA ALA A 5 6.15 7.39 -34.20
C ALA A 5 6.44 6.03 -33.54
N MET A 6 7.17 6.05 -32.43
CA MET A 6 7.23 4.88 -31.55
C MET A 6 5.97 4.83 -30.70
N GLY A 7 5.16 3.80 -30.92
CA GLY A 7 3.98 3.51 -30.10
C GLY A 7 4.40 3.03 -28.72
N SER A 8 4.07 3.82 -27.70
CA SER A 8 3.97 3.35 -26.32
C SER A 8 2.55 2.78 -26.14
N SER A 9 2.45 1.45 -26.11
CA SER A 9 1.26 0.77 -25.61
C SER A 9 1.19 0.95 -24.08
N ALA A 10 0.76 2.13 -23.64
CA ALA A 10 0.24 2.31 -22.30
C ALA A 10 -1.08 1.51 -22.27
N MET A 11 -1.04 0.35 -21.59
CA MET A 11 -2.23 -0.43 -21.29
C MET A 11 -3.09 0.43 -20.34
N LEU A 12 -3.95 1.26 -20.93
CA LEU A 12 -4.99 2.02 -20.23
C LEU A 12 -5.96 1.01 -19.63
N TRP A 13 -5.67 0.54 -18.42
CA TRP A 13 -6.63 -0.17 -17.60
C TRP A 13 -7.66 0.84 -17.15
N SER A 14 -8.81 0.90 -17.84
CA SER A 14 -9.85 1.87 -17.51
C SER A 14 -10.44 1.56 -16.13
N SER A 15 -10.54 2.57 -15.26
CA SER A 15 -11.20 2.54 -13.94
C SER A 15 -12.66 2.06 -13.95
N ARG A 16 -13.28 1.85 -15.13
CA ARG A 16 -14.55 1.13 -15.28
C ARG A 16 -14.50 -0.34 -14.84
N GLY A 17 -13.30 -0.93 -14.73
CA GLY A 17 -13.13 -2.31 -14.27
C GLY A 17 -13.45 -2.54 -12.80
N ALA A 18 -13.25 -1.54 -11.92
CA ALA A 18 -13.52 -1.68 -10.49
C ALA A 18 -15.03 -1.75 -10.15
N GLN A 19 -15.90 -1.19 -11.00
CA GLN A 19 -17.35 -1.38 -10.85
C GLN A 19 -17.82 -2.75 -11.37
N ALA A 20 -17.07 -3.41 -12.25
CA ALA A 20 -17.49 -4.65 -12.89
C ALA A 20 -17.29 -5.90 -12.02
N SER A 21 -16.38 -5.88 -11.04
CA SER A 21 -16.13 -7.02 -10.15
C SER A 21 -17.18 -7.20 -9.04
N TRP A 22 -18.14 -6.29 -8.90
CA TRP A 22 -19.19 -6.34 -7.87
C TRP A 22 -20.55 -6.87 -8.34
N GLN A 23 -20.65 -7.40 -9.56
CA GLN A 23 -21.81 -8.22 -9.93
C GLN A 23 -21.70 -9.60 -9.27
N ALA A 24 -21.75 -9.63 -7.94
CA ALA A 24 -22.19 -10.84 -7.26
C ALA A 24 -23.59 -11.14 -7.80
N GLU A 25 -23.77 -12.33 -8.38
CA GLU A 25 -25.09 -12.88 -8.71
C GLU A 25 -26.04 -12.56 -7.55
N PRO A 26 -27.22 -11.93 -7.80
CA PRO A 26 -28.15 -11.59 -6.75
C PRO A 26 -28.47 -12.87 -5.97
N ARG A 27 -27.95 -12.95 -4.74
CA ARG A 27 -28.28 -14.07 -3.87
C ARG A 27 -29.78 -14.02 -3.62
N PRO A 28 -30.48 -15.16 -3.72
CA PRO A 28 -31.92 -15.18 -3.48
C PRO A 28 -32.21 -14.55 -2.12
N THR A 29 -33.06 -13.52 -2.12
CA THR A 29 -33.56 -12.86 -0.92
C THR A 29 -34.05 -13.92 0.06
N PRO A 30 -33.46 -14.04 1.26
CA PRO A 30 -34.05 -14.87 2.29
C PRO A 30 -35.46 -14.33 2.53
N SER A 31 -36.48 -15.10 2.15
CA SER A 31 -37.82 -14.86 2.67
C SER A 31 -37.70 -14.89 4.19
N GLY A 32 -38.46 -14.08 4.93
CA GLY A 32 -38.30 -13.86 6.38
C GLY A 32 -38.42 -15.09 7.30
N ALA A 33 -38.30 -16.31 6.77
CA ALA A 33 -38.29 -17.60 7.45
C ALA A 33 -37.02 -17.89 8.27
N ASP A 34 -35.91 -17.17 8.05
CA ASP A 34 -34.62 -17.45 8.71
C ASP A 34 -34.50 -16.93 10.16
N GLY A 35 -35.59 -16.47 10.80
CA GLY A 35 -35.56 -15.90 12.16
C GLY A 35 -34.93 -14.51 12.25
N ARG A 36 -34.70 -13.87 11.10
CA ARG A 36 -34.04 -12.57 10.96
C ARG A 36 -35.05 -11.41 11.00
N ILE A 37 -34.71 -10.33 11.69
CA ILE A 37 -35.61 -9.19 11.88
C ILE A 37 -35.49 -8.21 10.71
N ASN A 38 -36.49 -8.14 9.84
CA ASN A 38 -36.51 -7.28 8.67
C ASN A 38 -36.96 -5.85 9.02
N ILE A 39 -36.17 -4.83 8.65
CA ILE A 39 -36.52 -3.42 8.90
C ILE A 39 -37.82 -2.97 8.23
N ARG A 40 -38.24 -3.60 7.13
CA ARG A 40 -39.52 -3.29 6.45
C ARG A 40 -40.73 -3.65 7.33
N ALA A 41 -40.61 -4.64 8.21
CA ALA A 41 -41.66 -4.97 9.16
C ALA A 41 -41.92 -3.85 10.19
N PHE A 42 -40.99 -2.89 10.32
CA PHE A 42 -41.09 -1.71 11.18
C PHE A 42 -41.41 -0.44 10.39
N GLY A 43 -41.79 -0.56 9.11
CA GLY A 43 -42.22 0.56 8.27
C GLY A 43 -41.12 1.22 7.44
N ALA A 44 -39.92 0.63 7.35
CA ALA A 44 -38.88 1.14 6.46
C ALA A 44 -39.30 1.01 4.98
N GLN A 45 -39.15 2.08 4.20
CA GLN A 45 -39.54 2.18 2.80
C GLN A 45 -38.36 1.93 1.86
N GLY A 46 -37.16 2.44 2.17
CA GLY A 46 -35.98 2.24 1.34
C GLY A 46 -36.08 2.90 -0.03
N ASP A 47 -36.75 4.05 -0.11
CA ASP A 47 -37.06 4.79 -1.34
C ASP A 47 -36.23 6.08 -1.51
N ARG A 48 -35.18 6.26 -0.69
CA ARG A 48 -34.31 7.44 -0.58
C ARG A 48 -35.00 8.71 -0.06
N THR A 49 -36.32 8.71 0.10
CA THR A 49 -37.11 9.90 0.41
C THR A 49 -37.59 9.89 1.86
N ALA A 50 -38.24 8.80 2.28
CA ALA A 50 -38.70 8.60 3.64
C ALA A 50 -37.52 8.47 4.61
N ASP A 51 -37.65 9.03 5.82
CA ASP A 51 -36.67 8.81 6.88
C ASP A 51 -36.94 7.47 7.57
N ASP A 52 -36.13 6.47 7.24
CA ASP A 52 -36.24 5.08 7.69
C ASP A 52 -35.59 4.86 9.07
N LEU A 53 -34.98 5.88 9.67
CA LEU A 53 -34.24 5.75 10.91
C LEU A 53 -35.07 5.17 12.05
N LYS A 54 -36.33 5.59 12.19
CA LYS A 54 -37.22 5.09 13.24
C LYS A 54 -37.45 3.58 13.11
N ALA A 55 -37.72 3.11 11.90
CA ALA A 55 -37.94 1.69 11.61
C ALA A 55 -36.68 0.86 11.88
N ILE A 56 -35.51 1.37 11.47
CA ILE A 56 -34.21 0.74 11.73
C ILE A 56 -33.94 0.61 13.23
N ARG A 57 -34.14 1.69 14.00
CA ARG A 57 -33.96 1.68 15.46
C ARG A 57 -34.91 0.69 16.16
N GLN A 58 -36.16 0.58 15.70
CA GLN A 58 -37.11 -0.38 16.23
C GLN A 58 -36.71 -1.83 15.92
N ALA A 59 -36.21 -2.11 14.72
CA ALA A 59 -35.70 -3.43 14.35
C ALA A 59 -34.49 -3.83 15.21
N ILE A 60 -33.53 -2.92 15.42
CA ILE A 60 -32.38 -3.14 16.30
C ILE A 60 -32.83 -3.39 17.75
N ALA A 61 -33.77 -2.59 18.25
CA ALA A 61 -34.31 -2.79 19.59
C ALA A 61 -35.06 -4.12 19.76
N ALA A 62 -35.74 -4.60 18.71
CA ALA A 62 -36.35 -5.92 18.70
C ALA A 62 -35.29 -7.03 18.69
N ALA A 63 -34.22 -6.86 17.92
CA ALA A 63 -33.12 -7.82 17.85
C ALA A 63 -32.38 -7.94 19.19
N ALA A 64 -32.16 -6.81 19.87
CA ALA A 64 -31.51 -6.77 21.18
C ALA A 64 -32.29 -7.47 22.31
N LYS A 65 -33.58 -7.77 22.10
CA LYS A 65 -34.42 -8.55 23.05
C LYS A 65 -34.37 -10.05 22.80
N SER A 66 -33.81 -10.49 21.68
CA SER A 66 -33.71 -11.91 21.36
C SER A 66 -32.63 -12.54 22.21
N ASP A 67 -32.91 -13.71 22.79
CA ASP A 67 -31.88 -14.55 23.41
C ASP A 67 -30.92 -15.15 22.36
N GLN A 68 -31.20 -14.95 21.06
CA GLN A 68 -30.31 -15.37 19.99
C GLN A 68 -29.14 -14.40 19.85
N TYR A 69 -27.95 -14.96 20.03
CA TYR A 69 -26.68 -14.30 19.85
C TYR A 69 -26.01 -14.84 18.57
N PRO A 70 -25.65 -14.01 17.57
CA PRO A 70 -25.84 -12.55 17.50
C PRO A 70 -27.24 -12.12 17.06
N ALA A 71 -27.69 -10.98 17.58
CA ALA A 71 -28.96 -10.34 17.24
C ALA A 71 -28.94 -9.85 15.78
N SER A 72 -29.78 -10.42 14.92
CA SER A 72 -29.64 -10.28 13.46
C SER A 72 -30.74 -9.40 12.84
N VAL A 73 -30.35 -8.26 12.27
CA VAL A 73 -31.24 -7.31 11.55
C VAL A 73 -30.97 -7.35 10.04
N PHE A 74 -32.03 -7.62 9.27
CA PHE A 74 -32.00 -7.66 7.81
C PHE A 74 -32.34 -6.31 7.20
N ILE A 75 -31.47 -5.84 6.31
CA ILE A 75 -31.63 -4.64 5.49
C ILE A 75 -31.84 -5.10 4.04
N PRO A 76 -33.07 -5.30 3.57
CA PRO A 76 -33.32 -5.74 2.19
C PRO A 76 -32.81 -4.72 1.19
N ALA A 77 -32.77 -5.05 -0.09
CA ALA A 77 -32.45 -4.10 -1.15
C ALA A 77 -33.36 -2.86 -1.05
N GLY A 78 -32.74 -1.69 -1.18
CA GLY A 78 -33.37 -0.40 -0.97
C GLY A 78 -32.36 0.67 -0.57
N ASN A 79 -32.79 1.92 -0.69
CA ASN A 79 -32.02 3.08 -0.32
C ASN A 79 -32.65 3.73 0.93
N PHE A 80 -32.15 3.35 2.10
CA PHE A 80 -32.75 3.74 3.38
C PHE A 80 -32.15 5.04 3.86
N ARG A 81 -32.90 6.13 3.70
CA ARG A 81 -32.49 7.44 4.19
C ARG A 81 -32.62 7.47 5.70
N ARG A 82 -31.71 8.17 6.36
CA ARG A 82 -31.69 8.36 7.81
C ARG A 82 -31.26 9.77 8.17
N GLY A 83 -31.99 10.43 9.07
CA GLY A 83 -31.65 11.78 9.54
C GLY A 83 -30.61 11.87 10.68
N ASP A 84 -30.17 10.74 11.24
CA ASP A 84 -29.30 10.69 12.42
C ASP A 84 -28.61 9.32 12.60
N SER A 85 -27.57 9.26 13.44
CA SER A 85 -26.75 8.08 13.75
C SER A 85 -27.55 6.87 14.20
N ILE A 86 -27.15 5.70 13.72
CA ILE A 86 -27.65 4.40 14.17
C ILE A 86 -26.66 3.88 15.22
N ALA A 87 -27.13 3.77 16.45
CA ALA A 87 -26.36 3.22 17.56
C ALA A 87 -26.40 1.69 17.51
N LEU A 88 -25.22 1.07 17.42
CA LEU A 88 -25.01 -0.37 17.37
C LEU A 88 -24.84 -0.92 18.79
N PRO A 89 -25.74 -1.80 19.27
CA PRO A 89 -25.47 -2.54 20.50
C PRO A 89 -24.37 -3.58 20.26
N ASN A 90 -23.78 -4.08 21.35
CA ASN A 90 -22.87 -5.22 21.26
C ASN A 90 -23.56 -6.41 20.62
N HIS A 91 -22.80 -7.22 19.89
CA HIS A 91 -23.26 -8.50 19.34
C HIS A 91 -24.33 -8.38 18.25
N ILE A 92 -24.50 -7.17 17.69
CA ILE A 92 -25.40 -6.94 16.57
C ILE A 92 -24.81 -7.48 15.27
N CYS A 93 -25.67 -8.08 14.44
CA CYS A 93 -25.37 -8.45 13.07
C CYS A 93 -26.32 -7.68 12.13
N LEU A 94 -25.76 -6.80 11.30
CA LEU A 94 -26.47 -6.16 10.19
C LEU A 94 -26.08 -6.87 8.89
N PHE A 95 -27.06 -7.34 8.13
CA PHE A 95 -26.82 -7.97 6.83
C PHE A 95 -27.80 -7.44 5.79
N GLY A 96 -27.32 -7.25 4.57
CA GLY A 96 -28.15 -6.86 3.44
C GLY A 96 -28.12 -7.85 2.29
N GLU A 97 -28.43 -7.34 1.10
CA GLU A 97 -28.47 -8.04 -0.18
C GLU A 97 -27.37 -7.53 -1.12
N GLY A 98 -26.22 -7.15 -0.55
CA GLY A 98 -25.06 -6.63 -1.25
C GLY A 98 -25.13 -5.12 -1.45
N VAL A 99 -24.60 -4.65 -2.58
CA VAL A 99 -24.47 -3.21 -2.87
C VAL A 99 -25.82 -2.48 -3.01
N SER A 100 -26.93 -3.22 -3.19
CA SER A 100 -28.28 -2.66 -3.26
C SER A 100 -28.92 -2.39 -1.90
N SER A 101 -28.32 -2.82 -0.78
CA SER A 101 -28.78 -2.52 0.58
C SER A 101 -28.03 -1.33 1.14
N ILE A 102 -28.58 -0.13 0.98
CA ILE A 102 -27.85 1.12 1.22
C ILE A 102 -28.41 1.85 2.44
N LEU A 103 -27.56 2.08 3.44
CA LEU A 103 -27.83 3.06 4.50
C LEU A 103 -27.29 4.42 4.06
N ASN A 104 -28.19 5.36 3.77
CA ASN A 104 -27.87 6.59 3.04
C ASN A 104 -28.03 7.84 3.90
N SER A 105 -26.96 8.65 3.92
CA SER A 105 -26.86 9.91 4.64
C SER A 105 -26.58 11.13 3.72
N GLN A 106 -26.70 10.99 2.39
CA GLN A 106 -26.43 12.07 1.43
C GLN A 106 -27.47 13.21 1.44
N ASN A 107 -28.69 12.93 1.89
CA ASN A 107 -29.78 13.91 1.89
C ASN A 107 -29.84 14.73 3.19
N ASP A 108 -28.93 14.45 4.13
CA ASP A 108 -28.74 15.27 5.33
C ASP A 108 -27.84 16.44 4.95
N ARG A 109 -28.34 17.67 5.14
CA ARG A 109 -27.78 18.91 4.58
C ARG A 109 -26.30 19.19 4.89
N SER A 110 -25.68 18.45 5.79
CA SER A 110 -24.34 18.73 6.32
C SER A 110 -23.35 17.56 6.26
N PHE A 111 -23.75 16.32 5.90
CA PHE A 111 -22.87 15.14 5.99
C PHE A 111 -22.08 15.07 7.32
N ASP A 112 -22.64 15.58 8.41
CA ASP A 112 -21.92 15.86 9.65
C ASP A 112 -21.96 14.68 10.62
N ARG A 113 -22.94 13.80 10.48
CA ARG A 113 -23.17 12.66 11.38
C ARG A 113 -22.58 11.36 10.83
N PRO A 114 -21.94 10.53 11.69
CA PRO A 114 -21.59 9.16 11.34
C PRO A 114 -22.84 8.35 10.98
N ILE A 115 -22.73 7.40 10.06
CA ILE A 115 -23.81 6.46 9.75
C ILE A 115 -24.05 5.54 10.95
N LEU A 116 -22.99 4.87 11.41
CA LEU A 116 -23.01 3.94 12.53
C LEU A 116 -22.10 4.42 13.68
N ILE A 117 -22.57 4.26 14.91
CA ILE A 117 -21.81 4.53 16.14
C ILE A 117 -21.97 3.38 17.14
N ASN A 118 -21.06 3.22 18.10
CA ASN A 118 -21.27 2.33 19.24
C ASN A 118 -22.39 2.87 20.15
N ALA A 119 -23.28 2.00 20.61
CA ALA A 119 -24.34 2.38 21.55
C ALA A 119 -23.83 2.49 23.00
N ALA A 120 -22.91 1.60 23.40
CA ALA A 120 -22.34 1.59 24.73
C ALA A 120 -21.07 2.45 24.77
N VAL A 121 -20.96 3.30 25.79
CA VAL A 121 -19.78 4.15 26.02
C VAL A 121 -18.52 3.31 26.29
N SER A 122 -18.67 2.11 26.87
CA SER A 122 -17.56 1.18 27.06
C SER A 122 -16.93 0.74 25.73
N GLY A 123 -17.68 0.75 24.64
CA GLY A 123 -17.24 0.44 23.29
C GLY A 123 -18.12 -0.57 22.57
N LEU A 124 -17.63 -1.11 21.45
CA LEU A 124 -18.36 -2.04 20.60
C LEU A 124 -17.69 -3.42 20.59
N ILE A 125 -18.44 -4.46 20.95
CA ILE A 125 -17.93 -5.83 21.01
C ILE A 125 -18.73 -6.74 20.08
N SER A 126 -18.03 -7.49 19.22
CA SER A 126 -18.56 -8.54 18.34
C SER A 126 -19.69 -8.06 17.42
N ALA A 127 -19.50 -6.89 16.80
CA ALA A 127 -20.43 -6.39 15.79
C ALA A 127 -20.08 -6.96 14.40
N ARG A 128 -21.10 -7.33 13.63
CA ARG A 128 -20.94 -7.83 12.27
C ARG A 128 -21.76 -7.01 11.29
N LEU A 129 -21.12 -6.58 10.20
CA LEU A 129 -21.77 -5.98 9.05
C LEU A 129 -21.45 -6.82 7.82
N GLN A 130 -22.47 -7.13 7.03
CA GLN A 130 -22.31 -7.99 5.88
C GLN A 130 -23.20 -7.55 4.70
N ASP A 131 -22.67 -7.62 3.48
CA ASP A 131 -23.45 -7.49 2.24
C ASP A 131 -24.31 -6.20 2.21
N LEU A 132 -23.72 -5.03 2.47
CA LEU A 132 -24.44 -3.73 2.51
C LEU A 132 -23.52 -2.56 2.17
N THR A 133 -24.09 -1.38 1.91
CA THR A 133 -23.35 -0.14 1.66
C THR A 133 -23.71 0.98 2.64
N LEU A 134 -22.70 1.68 3.13
CA LEU A 134 -22.79 2.90 3.92
C LEU A 134 -22.42 4.10 3.03
N TYR A 135 -23.39 4.97 2.74
CA TYR A 135 -23.25 5.99 1.70
C TYR A 135 -23.47 7.40 2.26
N GLY A 136 -22.46 8.28 2.16
CA GLY A 136 -22.50 9.64 2.72
C GLY A 136 -22.13 9.71 4.21
N GLY A 137 -22.60 10.75 4.89
CA GLY A 137 -22.32 11.00 6.31
C GLY A 137 -20.89 11.48 6.58
N SER A 138 -20.57 11.73 7.85
CA SER A 138 -19.18 12.07 8.21
C SER A 138 -18.30 10.84 8.27
N HIS A 139 -18.89 9.73 8.71
CA HIS A 139 -18.23 8.45 8.82
C HIS A 139 -19.15 7.32 8.39
N GLY A 140 -18.59 6.21 7.89
CA GLY A 140 -19.33 4.98 7.75
C GLY A 140 -19.56 4.42 9.15
N ILE A 141 -18.46 4.22 9.86
CA ILE A 141 -18.44 3.80 11.27
C ILE A 141 -17.57 4.78 12.06
N LYS A 142 -18.12 5.34 13.14
CA LYS A 142 -17.35 6.09 14.14
C LYS A 142 -17.49 5.42 15.50
N LEU A 143 -16.37 4.93 16.04
CA LEU A 143 -16.31 4.28 17.34
C LEU A 143 -15.63 5.20 18.34
N ASP A 144 -16.38 5.65 19.34
CA ASP A 144 -15.88 6.47 20.44
C ASP A 144 -16.11 5.70 21.74
N ALA A 145 -15.09 4.95 22.15
CA ALA A 145 -15.14 4.06 23.31
C ALA A 145 -14.25 4.56 24.44
N GLU A 146 -14.71 4.45 25.67
CA GLU A 146 -13.88 4.64 26.85
C GLU A 146 -12.90 3.47 27.03
N GLN A 147 -13.36 2.24 26.75
CA GLN A 147 -12.60 1.01 26.83
C GLN A 147 -12.28 0.50 25.41
N GLU A 148 -12.85 -0.62 24.98
CA GLU A 148 -12.39 -1.35 23.80
C GLU A 148 -13.42 -1.43 22.66
N ASN A 149 -12.92 -1.46 21.42
CA ASN A 149 -13.69 -1.78 20.23
C ASN A 149 -13.17 -3.10 19.65
N ALA A 150 -13.79 -4.22 19.99
CA ALA A 150 -13.26 -5.55 19.71
C ALA A 150 -14.18 -6.36 18.78
N ASP A 151 -13.57 -7.24 17.97
CA ASP A 151 -14.24 -8.22 17.12
C ASP A 151 -15.24 -7.58 16.14
N LEU A 152 -14.91 -6.42 15.58
CA LEU A 152 -15.65 -5.85 14.46
C LEU A 152 -15.38 -6.68 13.19
N ARG A 153 -16.44 -7.21 12.58
CA ARG A 153 -16.35 -8.03 11.37
C ARG A 153 -17.10 -7.39 10.22
N LEU A 154 -16.37 -7.05 9.17
CA LEU A 154 -16.90 -6.46 7.93
C LEU A 154 -16.70 -7.45 6.79
N GLN A 155 -17.76 -7.74 6.04
CA GLN A 155 -17.70 -8.64 4.89
C GLN A 155 -18.56 -8.11 3.75
N ASN A 156 -17.97 -7.86 2.57
CA ASN A 156 -18.70 -7.31 1.43
C ASN A 156 -19.42 -5.99 1.79
N VAL A 157 -18.74 -5.12 2.53
CA VAL A 157 -19.27 -3.82 2.95
C VAL A 157 -18.63 -2.71 2.12
N GLY A 158 -19.46 -1.90 1.48
CA GLY A 158 -19.03 -0.65 0.84
C GLY A 158 -19.18 0.53 1.78
N MET A 159 -18.20 1.42 1.83
CA MET A 159 -18.27 2.72 2.52
C MET A 159 -17.78 3.79 1.56
N LEU A 160 -18.68 4.68 1.15
CA LEU A 160 -18.39 5.66 0.09
C LEU A 160 -18.90 7.05 0.47
N LEU A 161 -18.14 8.07 0.06
CA LEU A 161 -18.50 9.50 0.16
C LEU A 161 -18.66 10.00 1.61
N GLN A 162 -17.81 9.52 2.51
CA GLN A 162 -17.73 10.05 3.87
C GLN A 162 -16.96 11.38 3.88
N SER A 163 -17.45 12.37 4.64
CA SER A 163 -16.78 13.67 4.73
C SER A 163 -15.53 13.69 5.63
N VAL A 164 -15.33 12.65 6.46
CA VAL A 164 -14.18 12.54 7.38
C VAL A 164 -13.41 11.22 7.21
N ALA A 165 -14.02 10.06 7.43
CA ALA A 165 -13.35 8.77 7.29
C ALA A 165 -14.34 7.64 7.01
N ASN A 166 -13.96 6.58 6.31
CA ASN A 166 -14.86 5.42 6.20
C ASN A 166 -15.02 4.75 7.58
N ILE A 167 -13.90 4.49 8.28
CA ILE A 167 -13.87 4.01 9.66
C ILE A 167 -12.99 4.95 10.50
N GLU A 168 -13.53 5.46 11.60
CA GLU A 168 -12.74 6.10 12.66
C GLU A 168 -12.97 5.40 13.99
N ALA A 169 -11.90 5.07 14.70
CA ALA A 169 -11.94 4.66 16.09
C ALA A 169 -11.06 5.59 16.93
N ASN A 170 -11.57 6.04 18.07
CA ASN A 170 -10.80 6.90 18.98
C ASN A 170 -9.62 6.12 19.61
N LYS A 171 -9.78 4.83 19.90
CA LYS A 171 -8.77 3.91 20.44
C LYS A 171 -9.19 2.45 20.27
N LEU A 172 -8.26 1.54 20.56
CA LEU A 172 -8.54 0.12 20.81
C LEU A 172 -9.38 -0.58 19.73
N LEU A 173 -9.04 -0.41 18.45
CA LEU A 173 -9.64 -1.18 17.35
C LEU A 173 -9.01 -2.58 17.30
N GLN A 174 -9.58 -3.51 18.05
CA GLN A 174 -9.03 -4.83 18.31
C GLN A 174 -9.75 -5.92 17.53
N THR A 175 -9.00 -6.98 17.19
CA THR A 175 -9.46 -8.24 16.59
C THR A 175 -10.39 -8.03 15.39
N THR A 176 -10.18 -6.93 14.66
CA THR A 176 -11.06 -6.49 13.58
C THR A 176 -10.73 -7.24 12.31
N LYS A 177 -11.76 -7.76 11.65
CA LYS A 177 -11.64 -8.52 10.40
C LYS A 177 -12.41 -7.83 9.29
N ILE A 178 -11.74 -7.59 8.17
CA ILE A 178 -12.28 -6.89 7.00
C ILE A 178 -12.07 -7.80 5.80
N ILE A 179 -13.14 -8.21 5.14
CA ILE A 179 -13.08 -9.15 4.02
C ILE A 179 -13.85 -8.57 2.85
N ASN A 180 -13.19 -8.41 1.70
CA ASN A 180 -13.79 -7.90 0.48
C ASN A 180 -14.60 -6.61 0.75
N CYS A 181 -14.01 -5.61 1.39
CA CYS A 181 -14.69 -4.35 1.63
C CYS A 181 -14.15 -3.28 0.69
N VAL A 182 -14.94 -2.25 0.42
CA VAL A 182 -14.53 -1.09 -0.37
C VAL A 182 -14.63 0.14 0.52
N PHE A 183 -13.50 0.81 0.73
CA PHE A 183 -13.40 2.08 1.42
C PHE A 183 -13.03 3.13 0.39
N GLY A 184 -13.87 4.13 0.20
CA GLY A 184 -13.48 5.16 -0.75
C GLY A 184 -14.16 6.50 -0.68
N SER A 185 -13.56 7.42 -1.44
CA SER A 185 -14.01 8.81 -1.59
C SER A 185 -14.22 9.51 -0.24
N ALA A 186 -13.26 9.35 0.66
CA ALA A 186 -13.24 9.96 1.98
C ALA A 186 -11.85 10.56 2.27
N PRO A 187 -11.69 11.46 3.26
CA PRO A 187 -10.34 11.85 3.66
C PRO A 187 -9.51 10.66 4.14
N TYR A 188 -10.06 9.82 5.02
CA TYR A 188 -9.38 8.61 5.48
C TYR A 188 -10.15 7.33 5.18
N GLY A 189 -9.43 6.24 4.90
CA GLY A 189 -10.00 4.89 4.84
C GLY A 189 -10.28 4.38 6.26
N ILE A 190 -9.20 4.00 6.95
CA ILE A 190 -9.23 3.62 8.36
C ILE A 190 -8.38 4.60 9.16
N LYS A 191 -8.96 5.21 10.19
CA LYS A 191 -8.29 6.14 11.09
C LYS A 191 -8.42 5.70 12.54
N VAL A 192 -7.30 5.44 13.19
CA VAL A 192 -7.21 5.18 14.63
C VAL A 192 -6.24 6.17 15.26
N SER A 193 -6.75 7.09 16.07
CA SER A 193 -5.97 8.23 16.58
C SER A 193 -5.36 8.00 17.96
N GLY A 194 -6.02 7.23 18.82
CA GLY A 194 -5.51 6.81 20.12
C GLY A 194 -4.67 5.53 20.01
N THR A 195 -4.37 4.93 21.16
CA THR A 195 -3.52 3.74 21.22
C THR A 195 -4.30 2.45 20.99
N GLY A 196 -3.60 1.45 20.44
CA GLY A 196 -3.93 0.03 20.57
C GLY A 196 -4.83 -0.56 19.48
N THR A 197 -4.48 -0.40 18.20
CA THR A 197 -5.03 -1.32 17.18
C THR A 197 -4.37 -2.69 17.39
N ASN A 198 -5.12 -3.77 17.61
CA ASN A 198 -4.51 -5.10 17.77
C ASN A 198 -5.18 -6.10 16.84
N CYS A 199 -4.39 -6.85 16.05
CA CYS A 199 -4.91 -7.93 15.22
C CYS A 199 -5.96 -7.43 14.21
N LEU A 200 -5.60 -6.38 13.46
CA LEU A 200 -6.39 -5.89 12.32
C LEU A 200 -6.03 -6.73 11.10
N ILE A 201 -6.99 -7.48 10.57
CA ILE A 201 -6.80 -8.33 9.40
C ILE A 201 -7.73 -7.83 8.29
N ALA A 202 -7.17 -7.47 7.14
CA ALA A 202 -7.93 -7.14 5.94
C ALA A 202 -7.55 -8.06 4.77
N ILE A 203 -8.54 -8.59 4.05
CA ILE A 203 -8.34 -9.52 2.94
C ILE A 203 -9.18 -9.05 1.75
N GLY A 204 -8.55 -8.94 0.57
CA GLY A 204 -9.22 -8.63 -0.69
C GLY A 204 -9.98 -7.31 -0.69
N SER A 205 -9.56 -6.35 0.13
CA SER A 205 -10.26 -5.08 0.31
C SER A 205 -9.62 -3.95 -0.50
N GLU A 206 -10.41 -2.94 -0.82
CA GLU A 206 -10.03 -1.82 -1.67
C GLU A 206 -10.07 -0.50 -0.87
N TRP A 207 -9.05 0.33 -1.06
CA TRP A 207 -8.94 1.68 -0.53
C TRP A 207 -8.76 2.66 -1.68
N ILE A 208 -9.83 3.36 -2.04
CA ILE A 208 -9.91 4.14 -3.28
C ILE A 208 -10.20 5.62 -3.04
N ASP A 209 -9.45 6.51 -3.69
CA ASP A 209 -9.69 7.95 -3.69
C ASP A 209 -9.71 8.59 -2.29
N HIS A 210 -8.79 8.17 -1.42
CA HIS A 210 -8.60 8.83 -0.13
C HIS A 210 -7.84 10.14 -0.25
N SER A 211 -8.31 11.17 0.44
CA SER A 211 -7.80 12.53 0.25
C SER A 211 -6.70 12.91 1.25
N GLU A 212 -6.59 12.17 2.35
CA GLU A 212 -5.62 12.40 3.43
C GLU A 212 -4.73 11.17 3.68
N GLY A 213 -5.32 9.98 3.79
CA GLY A 213 -4.58 8.72 3.85
C GLY A 213 -5.48 7.48 3.95
N SER A 214 -5.10 6.39 3.30
CA SER A 214 -5.89 5.16 3.29
C SER A 214 -5.85 4.43 4.63
N ILE A 215 -4.69 4.38 5.27
CA ILE A 215 -4.47 3.76 6.57
C ILE A 215 -3.74 4.74 7.48
N PHE A 216 -4.40 5.17 8.56
CA PHE A 216 -3.81 6.01 9.60
C PHE A 216 -3.97 5.30 10.94
N LEU A 217 -2.89 4.78 11.51
CA LEU A 217 -2.94 4.01 12.75
C LEU A 217 -1.92 4.53 13.76
N ARG A 218 -2.33 4.61 15.02
CA ARG A 218 -1.46 4.92 16.16
C ARG A 218 -1.54 3.77 17.17
N GLY A 219 -0.41 3.31 17.68
CA GLY A 219 -0.40 2.23 18.65
C GLY A 219 -0.83 0.88 18.07
N ALA A 220 -0.36 0.50 16.87
CA ALA A 220 -0.86 -0.70 16.19
C ALA A 220 0.05 -1.93 16.40
N ASP A 221 -0.51 -3.08 16.77
CA ASP A 221 0.22 -4.34 16.88
C ASP A 221 -0.50 -5.44 16.08
N GLY A 222 0.21 -6.10 15.18
CA GLY A 222 -0.36 -7.18 14.38
C GLY A 222 -1.38 -6.66 13.35
N VAL A 223 -0.91 -5.89 12.37
CA VAL A 223 -1.74 -5.49 11.21
C VAL A 223 -1.37 -6.35 10.03
N THR A 224 -2.34 -7.01 9.41
CA THR A 224 -2.13 -7.85 8.23
C THR A 224 -3.11 -7.49 7.13
N ILE A 225 -2.60 -7.13 5.95
CA ILE A 225 -3.39 -6.80 4.78
C ILE A 225 -2.98 -7.73 3.64
N VAL A 226 -3.92 -8.52 3.13
CA VAL A 226 -3.68 -9.52 2.07
C VAL A 226 -4.51 -9.19 0.84
N GLY A 227 -3.88 -9.06 -0.33
CA GLY A 227 -4.57 -8.75 -1.58
C GLY A 227 -5.26 -7.38 -1.55
N GLY A 228 -4.71 -6.42 -0.81
CA GLY A 228 -5.27 -5.08 -0.72
C GLY A 228 -5.00 -4.26 -1.98
N ARG A 229 -6.00 -3.53 -2.48
CA ARG A 229 -5.84 -2.58 -3.59
C ARG A 229 -5.92 -1.16 -3.05
N PHE A 230 -4.88 -0.38 -3.25
CA PHE A 230 -4.80 1.02 -2.86
C PHE A 230 -4.68 1.86 -4.12
N GLU A 231 -5.69 2.68 -4.40
CA GLU A 231 -5.76 3.39 -5.67
C GLU A 231 -6.31 4.80 -5.58
N GLY A 232 -5.77 5.70 -6.39
CA GLY A 232 -6.35 7.03 -6.58
C GLY A 232 -6.21 7.96 -5.39
N GLY A 233 -6.77 9.16 -5.51
CA GLY A 233 -6.77 10.17 -4.43
C GLY A 233 -5.44 10.88 -4.15
N GLY A 234 -4.39 10.60 -4.93
CA GLY A 234 -3.03 11.11 -4.68
C GLY A 234 -2.92 12.62 -4.48
N ARG A 235 -2.45 13.03 -3.30
CA ARG A 235 -2.13 14.43 -2.93
C ARG A 235 -0.64 14.60 -2.60
N LYS A 236 -0.13 15.82 -2.81
CA LYS A 236 1.24 16.20 -2.44
C LYS A 236 1.37 16.28 -0.93
N ASN A 237 2.53 15.92 -0.40
CA ASN A 237 2.86 15.95 1.03
C ASN A 237 1.84 15.19 1.90
N ARG A 238 1.31 14.07 1.38
CA ARG A 238 0.41 13.16 2.09
C ARG A 238 0.91 11.72 1.98
N TYR A 239 0.37 10.86 2.84
CA TYR A 239 0.80 9.47 3.02
C TYR A 239 -0.35 8.52 2.72
N CYS A 240 -0.13 7.48 1.93
CA CYS A 240 -1.13 6.40 1.79
C CYS A 240 -1.25 5.57 3.08
N ILE A 241 -0.11 5.27 3.70
CA ILE A 241 0.00 4.53 4.95
C ILE A 241 0.75 5.41 5.95
N ASP A 242 0.13 5.72 7.09
CA ASP A 242 0.76 6.44 8.19
C ASP A 242 0.56 5.65 9.48
N ILE A 243 1.62 4.97 9.93
CA ILE A 243 1.59 4.12 11.12
C ILE A 243 2.69 4.56 12.09
N GLU A 244 2.31 4.78 13.35
CA GLU A 244 3.26 5.14 14.42
C GLU A 244 3.03 4.31 15.69
N ASN A 245 4.10 4.13 16.47
CA ASN A 245 4.10 3.39 17.74
C ASN A 245 3.54 1.98 17.57
N ALA A 246 4.13 1.20 16.67
CA ALA A 246 3.52 -0.04 16.20
C ALA A 246 4.50 -1.22 16.11
N SER A 247 3.96 -2.41 15.92
CA SER A 247 4.73 -3.64 15.75
C SER A 247 4.02 -4.60 14.81
N ASN A 248 4.79 -5.44 14.13
CA ASN A 248 4.30 -6.59 13.35
C ASN A 248 3.28 -6.18 12.28
N ILE A 249 3.74 -5.44 11.28
CA ILE A 249 2.91 -4.98 10.16
C ILE A 249 3.24 -5.79 8.92
N LEU A 250 2.23 -6.35 8.26
CA LEU A 250 2.39 -7.24 7.11
C LEU A 250 1.44 -6.84 5.98
N PHE A 251 2.00 -6.66 4.79
CA PHE A 251 1.28 -6.49 3.53
C PHE A 251 1.67 -7.63 2.60
N VAL A 252 0.69 -8.40 2.11
CA VAL A 252 0.92 -9.53 1.20
C VAL A 252 0.12 -9.33 -0.08
N GLY A 253 0.75 -9.43 -1.24
CA GLY A 253 0.05 -9.38 -2.53
C GLY A 253 -0.71 -8.07 -2.76
N CYS A 254 -0.29 -6.97 -2.13
CA CYS A 254 -0.98 -5.70 -2.24
C CYS A 254 -0.57 -4.94 -3.51
N PHE A 255 -1.50 -4.18 -4.06
CA PHE A 255 -1.32 -3.35 -5.24
C PHE A 255 -1.48 -1.88 -4.89
N PHE A 256 -0.46 -1.07 -5.15
CA PHE A 256 -0.43 0.36 -4.86
C PHE A 256 -0.27 1.16 -6.15
N GLU A 257 -1.30 1.92 -6.52
CA GLU A 257 -1.32 2.67 -7.77
C GLU A 257 -1.89 4.07 -7.59
N ASN A 258 -1.14 5.08 -8.03
CA ASN A 258 -1.62 6.46 -8.08
C ASN A 258 -2.22 6.98 -6.76
N VAL A 259 -1.65 6.53 -5.65
CA VAL A 259 -1.97 7.02 -4.30
C VAL A 259 -1.20 8.31 -4.02
N HIS A 260 -1.07 8.71 -2.74
CA HIS A 260 -0.35 9.92 -2.35
C HIS A 260 1.13 9.93 -2.75
N GLU A 261 1.74 11.12 -2.66
CA GLU A 261 3.16 11.32 -3.00
C GLU A 261 4.07 10.41 -2.18
N TYR A 262 3.77 10.26 -0.89
CA TYR A 262 4.42 9.31 -0.02
C TYR A 262 3.58 8.05 0.06
N LEU A 263 4.20 6.89 -0.20
CA LEU A 263 3.52 5.63 0.00
C LEU A 263 3.30 5.39 1.49
N ALA A 264 4.36 5.52 2.28
CA ALA A 264 4.31 5.21 3.69
C ALA A 264 5.14 6.13 4.57
N ARG A 265 4.63 6.35 5.79
CA ARG A 265 5.34 6.87 6.94
C ARG A 265 5.30 5.88 8.09
N PHE A 266 6.47 5.56 8.61
CA PHE A 266 6.63 4.68 9.76
C PHE A 266 7.48 5.36 10.85
N ARG A 267 6.98 5.32 12.09
CA ARG A 267 7.66 5.87 13.28
C ARG A 267 7.52 4.95 14.48
N TYR A 268 8.58 4.84 15.27
CA TYR A 268 8.60 4.10 16.53
C TYR A 268 8.08 2.67 16.36
N ILE A 269 8.59 1.96 15.34
CA ILE A 269 8.20 0.59 15.06
C ILE A 269 9.15 -0.35 15.79
N THR A 270 8.66 -1.09 16.78
CA THR A 270 9.49 -2.01 17.59
C THR A 270 9.69 -3.38 16.94
N GLY A 271 8.94 -3.70 15.89
CA GLY A 271 9.09 -4.89 15.06
C GLY A 271 9.52 -4.55 13.62
N SER A 272 9.03 -5.33 12.66
CA SER A 272 9.22 -5.04 11.23
C SER A 272 7.90 -4.66 10.55
N VAL A 273 8.04 -3.89 9.48
CA VAL A 273 7.02 -3.75 8.44
C VAL A 273 7.44 -4.59 7.24
N VAL A 274 6.64 -5.57 6.87
CA VAL A 274 6.95 -6.49 5.77
C VAL A 274 5.99 -6.24 4.61
N PHE A 275 6.57 -6.05 3.43
CA PHE A 275 5.87 -6.11 2.15
C PHE A 275 6.30 -7.38 1.43
N GLU A 276 5.34 -8.24 1.08
CA GLU A 276 5.59 -9.51 0.42
C GLU A 276 4.75 -9.62 -0.86
N SER A 277 5.39 -9.94 -1.98
CA SER A 277 4.74 -10.06 -3.29
C SER A 277 3.89 -8.83 -3.67
N CYS A 278 4.30 -7.64 -3.24
CA CYS A 278 3.55 -6.40 -3.48
C CYS A 278 3.97 -5.74 -4.79
N HIS A 279 3.03 -5.00 -5.40
CA HIS A 279 3.24 -4.23 -6.63
C HIS A 279 3.08 -2.74 -6.36
N PHE A 280 4.06 -1.94 -6.78
CA PHE A 280 4.09 -0.50 -6.65
C PHE A 280 4.16 0.15 -8.05
N SER A 281 3.08 0.78 -8.53
CA SER A 281 3.11 1.37 -9.87
C SER A 281 3.74 2.77 -9.89
N GLY A 282 3.61 3.52 -8.80
CA GLY A 282 4.03 4.91 -8.67
C GLY A 282 2.84 5.84 -8.45
N THR A 283 3.08 7.15 -8.49
CA THR A 283 2.07 8.17 -8.24
C THR A 283 2.08 9.27 -9.30
N SER A 284 0.90 9.71 -9.75
CA SER A 284 0.75 10.84 -10.67
C SER A 284 0.07 12.03 -9.97
N VAL A 285 0.47 12.32 -8.73
CA VAL A 285 -0.08 13.42 -7.93
C VAL A 285 -0.21 14.71 -8.76
N SER A 286 -1.40 15.31 -8.72
CA SER A 286 -1.76 16.52 -9.48
C SER A 286 -1.81 16.35 -11.00
N GLY A 287 -2.06 15.13 -11.50
CA GLY A 287 -2.19 14.85 -12.93
C GLY A 287 -0.86 14.93 -13.70
N GLY A 288 0.26 14.89 -12.98
CA GLY A 288 1.59 14.86 -13.57
C GLY A 288 1.94 13.51 -14.22
N PRO A 289 3.16 13.37 -14.77
CA PRO A 289 3.66 12.06 -15.16
C PRO A 289 3.73 11.14 -13.92
N LEU A 290 3.68 9.83 -14.16
CA LEU A 290 3.89 8.83 -13.12
C LEU A 290 5.31 8.98 -12.53
N GLN A 291 5.39 9.13 -11.22
CA GLN A 291 6.62 9.29 -10.44
C GLN A 291 6.76 8.13 -9.46
N SER A 292 7.99 7.88 -9.01
CA SER A 292 8.26 6.95 -7.94
C SER A 292 7.63 7.42 -6.63
N PHE A 293 7.19 6.48 -5.80
CA PHE A 293 6.75 6.82 -4.45
C PHE A 293 7.88 7.37 -3.60
N LYS A 294 7.55 8.32 -2.73
CA LYS A 294 8.41 8.72 -1.62
C LYS A 294 8.12 7.89 -0.38
N TRP A 295 9.11 7.84 0.50
CA TRP A 295 9.06 7.10 1.74
C TRP A 295 9.53 7.99 2.88
N ASP A 296 8.87 7.88 4.02
CA ASP A 296 9.25 8.59 5.23
C ASP A 296 9.46 7.58 6.38
N ILE A 297 10.68 7.05 6.47
CA ILE A 297 11.06 6.00 7.43
C ILE A 297 12.17 6.57 8.31
N ALA A 298 11.95 6.66 9.62
CA ALA A 298 12.95 7.22 10.54
C ALA A 298 13.67 6.12 11.34
N ASP A 299 12.91 5.28 12.02
CA ASP A 299 13.37 4.35 13.06
C ASP A 299 12.64 3.00 12.97
N SER A 300 12.32 2.59 11.74
CA SER A 300 11.55 1.37 11.48
C SER A 300 12.32 0.45 10.55
N TRP A 301 12.20 -0.86 10.79
CA TRP A 301 12.77 -1.88 9.92
C TRP A 301 11.75 -2.29 8.85
N VAL A 302 12.07 -2.05 7.57
CA VAL A 302 11.18 -2.41 6.46
C VAL A 302 11.77 -3.55 5.63
N VAL A 303 11.02 -4.63 5.48
CA VAL A 303 11.43 -5.79 4.68
C VAL A 303 10.60 -5.83 3.40
N PHE A 304 11.26 -5.99 2.26
CA PHE A 304 10.61 -6.30 0.98
C PHE A 304 10.96 -7.72 0.56
N ARG A 305 9.94 -8.51 0.24
CA ARG A 305 10.06 -9.90 -0.24
C ARG A 305 9.39 -10.03 -1.59
N ASP A 306 10.16 -10.40 -2.62
CA ASP A 306 9.62 -10.66 -3.97
C ASP A 306 8.69 -9.55 -4.51
N CYS A 307 9.04 -8.29 -4.25
CA CYS A 307 8.21 -7.14 -4.62
C CYS A 307 8.59 -6.58 -6.00
N LEU A 308 7.66 -5.85 -6.62
CA LEU A 308 7.86 -5.16 -7.90
C LEU A 308 7.51 -3.68 -7.78
N SER A 309 8.40 -2.81 -8.24
CA SER A 309 8.13 -1.40 -8.49
C SER A 309 8.29 -1.08 -9.97
N VAL A 310 7.24 -0.55 -10.60
CA VAL A 310 7.25 -0.13 -12.01
C VAL A 310 8.09 1.12 -12.19
N GLN A 311 7.89 2.12 -11.34
CA GLN A 311 8.78 3.26 -11.24
C GLN A 311 9.91 2.94 -10.26
N PRO A 312 11.18 2.99 -10.69
CA PRO A 312 12.34 2.82 -9.81
C PRO A 312 12.23 3.68 -8.54
N MET A 313 12.15 3.08 -7.36
CA MET A 313 11.98 3.82 -6.10
C MET A 313 13.12 3.57 -5.12
N GLY A 314 13.58 4.64 -4.48
CA GLY A 314 14.52 4.59 -3.37
C GLY A 314 13.76 4.58 -2.04
N VAL A 315 14.13 3.66 -1.16
CA VAL A 315 13.58 3.55 0.19
C VAL A 315 14.71 3.82 1.18
N GLY A 316 14.51 4.84 2.02
CA GLY A 316 15.45 5.20 3.09
C GLY A 316 15.19 4.43 4.38
N GLY A 317 16.13 4.55 5.32
CA GLY A 317 16.06 3.89 6.62
C GLY A 317 16.58 2.45 6.61
N GLN A 318 16.29 1.72 7.70
CA GLN A 318 16.73 0.34 7.86
C GLN A 318 15.86 -0.58 7.00
N ILE A 319 16.41 -1.08 5.88
CA ILE A 319 15.67 -1.96 4.99
C ILE A 319 16.38 -3.28 4.68
N THR A 320 15.60 -4.33 4.50
CA THR A 320 16.04 -5.64 3.98
C THR A 320 15.32 -5.94 2.68
N LEU A 321 16.06 -6.37 1.68
CA LEU A 321 15.53 -6.93 0.45
C LEU A 321 15.76 -8.45 0.47
N GLU A 322 14.71 -9.25 0.33
CA GLU A 322 14.78 -10.71 0.25
C GLU A 322 14.11 -11.17 -1.05
N GLY A 323 14.74 -12.06 -1.81
CA GLY A 323 14.21 -12.51 -3.10
C GLY A 323 14.26 -11.44 -4.20
N GLY A 324 13.33 -11.53 -5.16
CA GLY A 324 13.28 -10.69 -6.36
C GLY A 324 12.59 -9.35 -6.14
N ASN A 325 13.34 -8.30 -5.80
CA ASN A 325 12.80 -6.95 -5.54
C ASN A 325 13.05 -5.98 -6.71
N HIS A 326 12.33 -6.17 -7.82
CA HIS A 326 12.56 -5.41 -9.04
C HIS A 326 12.17 -3.93 -8.89
N GLY A 327 13.08 -3.01 -9.23
CA GLY A 327 12.81 -1.57 -9.20
C GLY A 327 12.80 -0.94 -7.80
N ILE A 328 13.20 -1.68 -6.76
CA ILE A 328 13.31 -1.20 -5.38
C ILE A 328 14.79 -1.09 -5.01
N PHE A 329 15.20 0.08 -4.53
CA PHE A 329 16.57 0.38 -4.15
C PHE A 329 16.60 0.93 -2.74
N ALA A 330 17.71 0.67 -2.08
CA ALA A 330 17.91 1.04 -0.71
C ALA A 330 18.93 2.19 -0.63
N THR A 331 18.62 3.26 0.08
CA THR A 331 19.53 4.42 0.14
C THR A 331 20.51 4.37 1.31
N ASP A 332 20.23 3.60 2.38
CA ASP A 332 21.00 3.60 3.65
C ASP A 332 21.11 2.20 4.33
N VAL A 333 21.81 1.21 3.74
CA VAL A 333 21.63 -0.22 4.10
C VAL A 333 22.60 -0.84 5.11
N LEU A 334 22.03 -1.68 6.00
CA LEU A 334 22.65 -2.84 6.66
C LEU A 334 22.16 -4.14 5.96
N TYR A 335 23.08 -4.93 5.38
CA TYR A 335 22.73 -6.14 4.64
C TYR A 335 22.86 -7.40 5.51
N ALA A 336 21.83 -8.27 5.53
CA ALA A 336 21.87 -9.57 6.19
C ALA A 336 21.37 -10.68 5.23
N GLY A 337 22.18 -11.72 4.98
CA GLY A 337 21.85 -12.86 4.12
C GLY A 337 23.02 -13.32 3.22
N SER A 338 22.99 -14.58 2.75
CA SER A 338 24.12 -15.23 2.07
C SER A 338 24.22 -15.00 0.56
N VAL A 339 23.16 -14.55 -0.11
CA VAL A 339 23.15 -14.21 -1.54
C VAL A 339 22.05 -13.18 -1.79
N GLN A 340 22.36 -12.05 -2.45
CA GLN A 340 21.33 -11.11 -2.91
C GLN A 340 21.54 -10.77 -4.38
N SER A 341 20.49 -10.51 -5.13
CA SER A 341 20.60 -10.07 -6.52
C SER A 341 19.75 -8.83 -6.73
N GLY A 342 20.40 -7.68 -6.90
CA GLY A 342 19.75 -6.42 -7.28
C GLY A 342 19.88 -6.14 -8.79
N ARG A 343 19.26 -5.05 -9.25
CA ARG A 343 19.51 -4.48 -10.58
C ARG A 343 19.37 -2.97 -10.52
N PHE A 344 20.46 -2.24 -10.31
CA PHE A 344 20.46 -0.79 -10.51
C PHE A 344 20.31 -0.50 -11.99
N LEU A 345 19.29 0.26 -12.38
CA LEU A 345 19.15 0.77 -13.74
C LEU A 345 19.65 2.21 -13.74
N VAL A 346 20.86 2.44 -14.26
CA VAL A 346 21.35 3.80 -14.50
C VAL A 346 20.78 4.26 -15.83
N GLN A 347 20.09 5.40 -15.84
CA GLN A 347 19.59 6.00 -17.09
C GLN A 347 20.79 6.33 -18.00
N PRO A 348 20.82 5.82 -19.25
CA PRO A 348 21.92 6.09 -20.15
C PRO A 348 22.03 7.59 -20.45
N ARG A 349 23.22 8.17 -20.27
CA ARG A 349 23.56 9.54 -20.69
C ARG A 349 24.52 9.54 -21.87
N ASP A 350 24.47 10.62 -22.64
CA ASP A 350 25.50 10.93 -23.64
C ASP A 350 26.73 11.51 -22.93
N VAL A 351 27.72 10.67 -22.65
CA VAL A 351 29.01 11.10 -22.10
C VAL A 351 29.90 11.64 -23.24
N SER A 352 30.27 12.93 -23.14
CA SER A 352 31.42 13.47 -23.89
C SER A 352 32.73 12.97 -23.25
N ALA A 353 33.86 13.07 -23.95
CA ALA A 353 35.14 12.41 -23.61
C ALA A 353 35.76 12.72 -22.23
N ALA A 354 35.10 13.51 -21.37
CA ALA A 354 35.56 13.86 -20.02
C ALA A 354 34.56 13.53 -18.90
N ALA A 355 33.39 12.96 -19.20
CA ALA A 355 32.38 12.64 -18.19
C ALA A 355 32.47 11.17 -17.76
N PHE A 356 32.51 10.93 -16.44
CA PHE A 356 32.60 9.60 -15.83
C PHE A 356 31.29 9.28 -15.13
N ASP A 357 30.81 8.03 -15.23
CA ASP A 357 29.81 7.52 -14.29
C ASP A 357 30.56 7.04 -13.05
N LEU A 358 30.27 7.65 -11.90
CA LEU A 358 30.85 7.27 -10.61
C LEU A 358 29.93 6.26 -9.93
N ILE A 359 30.48 5.10 -9.58
CA ILE A 359 29.83 4.18 -8.64
C ILE A 359 30.62 4.23 -7.35
N THR A 360 30.01 4.73 -6.30
CA THR A 360 30.61 4.74 -4.97
C THR A 360 30.32 3.41 -4.31
N ILE A 361 31.38 2.65 -3.99
CA ILE A 361 31.31 1.44 -3.19
C ILE A 361 32.01 1.76 -1.88
N GLN A 362 31.25 2.20 -0.87
CA GLN A 362 31.82 2.58 0.41
C GLN A 362 31.99 1.32 1.27
N ALA A 363 33.25 0.94 1.51
CA ALA A 363 33.56 -0.14 2.44
C ALA A 363 33.11 0.25 3.85
N GLY A 364 32.34 -0.63 4.50
CA GLY A 364 32.11 -0.54 5.93
C GLY A 364 33.44 -0.62 6.69
N SER A 365 33.52 0.00 7.86
CA SER A 365 34.74 0.23 8.63
C SER A 365 35.45 -1.02 9.20
N ALA A 366 35.23 -2.21 8.65
CA ALA A 366 35.86 -3.45 9.08
C ALA A 366 36.71 -4.03 7.92
N GLY A 367 38.02 -4.12 8.13
CA GLY A 367 39.00 -4.64 7.17
C GLY A 367 38.88 -6.15 6.92
N GLY A 368 37.79 -6.60 6.31
CA GLY A 368 37.62 -7.96 5.79
C GLY A 368 37.74 -8.03 4.28
N ASP A 369 38.12 -9.21 3.77
CA ASP A 369 38.10 -9.54 2.34
C ASP A 369 36.65 -9.58 1.84
N TRP A 370 36.16 -8.46 1.31
CA TRP A 370 34.89 -8.42 0.60
C TRP A 370 35.13 -8.53 -0.92
N GLN A 371 34.19 -9.19 -1.59
CA GLN A 371 34.08 -9.19 -3.04
C GLN A 371 32.68 -8.70 -3.42
N VAL A 372 32.62 -7.77 -4.37
CA VAL A 372 31.38 -7.40 -5.07
C VAL A 372 31.47 -8.01 -6.47
N GLN A 373 30.65 -9.02 -6.74
CA GLN A 373 30.57 -9.66 -8.05
C GLN A 373 29.32 -9.24 -8.82
N GLY A 374 29.47 -8.43 -9.87
CA GLY A 374 28.36 -8.01 -10.75
C GLY A 374 28.62 -8.23 -12.22
N SER A 375 27.61 -8.02 -13.06
CA SER A 375 27.74 -8.06 -14.53
C SER A 375 27.47 -6.69 -15.14
N LEU A 376 28.48 -6.09 -15.77
CA LEU A 376 28.29 -4.85 -16.55
C LEU A 376 27.74 -5.21 -17.94
N THR A 377 26.52 -4.78 -18.25
CA THR A 377 25.96 -4.87 -19.61
C THR A 377 26.14 -3.54 -20.35
N ILE A 378 26.98 -3.51 -21.38
CA ILE A 378 27.19 -2.32 -22.22
C ILE A 378 26.20 -2.35 -23.39
N VAL A 379 25.41 -1.29 -23.58
CA VAL A 379 24.48 -1.17 -24.71
C VAL A 379 25.01 -0.10 -25.66
N ASP A 380 25.56 -0.52 -26.80
CA ASP A 380 25.98 0.43 -27.84
C ASP A 380 24.75 0.96 -28.59
N SER A 381 24.63 2.28 -28.71
CA SER A 381 23.46 2.96 -29.28
C SER A 381 23.53 3.14 -30.80
N GLN A 382 24.53 2.56 -31.48
CA GLN A 382 24.77 2.69 -32.91
C GLN A 382 24.61 1.34 -33.65
N GLY A 383 23.38 0.86 -33.85
CA GLY A 383 23.06 -0.14 -34.90
C GLY A 383 22.74 -1.58 -34.46
N PRO A 384 22.20 -2.42 -35.37
CA PRO A 384 21.15 -3.39 -35.09
C PRO A 384 21.64 -4.76 -34.58
N ALA A 385 20.80 -5.37 -33.72
CA ALA A 385 20.62 -6.79 -33.36
C ALA A 385 21.81 -7.69 -32.93
N ASP A 386 23.07 -7.37 -33.26
CA ASP A 386 24.23 -8.25 -32.98
C ASP A 386 25.28 -7.64 -32.05
N ALA A 387 24.94 -6.57 -31.32
CA ALA A 387 25.78 -6.12 -30.22
C ALA A 387 25.70 -7.18 -29.10
N SER A 388 26.74 -8.02 -29.01
CA SER A 388 26.95 -8.97 -27.92
C SER A 388 26.73 -8.26 -26.58
N SER A 389 25.54 -8.41 -25.99
CA SER A 389 25.30 -8.07 -24.60
C SER A 389 26.06 -9.09 -23.77
N GLY A 390 27.35 -8.86 -23.63
CA GLY A 390 28.21 -9.65 -22.77
C GLY A 390 28.08 -9.08 -21.36
N ASP A 391 27.59 -9.90 -20.45
CA ASP A 391 27.73 -9.65 -19.03
C ASP A 391 29.23 -9.71 -18.70
N ILE A 392 29.85 -8.56 -18.43
CA ILE A 392 31.24 -8.52 -18.00
C ILE A 392 31.27 -8.77 -16.51
N PRO A 393 31.82 -9.90 -16.02
CA PRO A 393 31.96 -10.13 -14.59
C PRO A 393 32.93 -9.10 -14.01
N VAL A 394 32.44 -8.27 -13.10
CA VAL A 394 33.21 -7.31 -12.33
C VAL A 394 33.34 -7.87 -10.92
N ILE A 395 34.57 -8.21 -10.52
CA ILE A 395 34.89 -8.53 -9.13
C ILE A 395 35.66 -7.34 -8.57
N VAL A 396 35.06 -6.61 -7.64
CA VAL A 396 35.71 -5.53 -6.89
C VAL A 396 36.11 -6.07 -5.53
N SER A 397 37.39 -5.96 -5.19
CA SER A 397 37.92 -6.31 -3.87
C SER A 397 38.80 -5.19 -3.31
N ALA A 398 38.95 -5.16 -1.99
CA ALA A 398 39.74 -4.15 -1.27
C ALA A 398 41.21 -4.05 -1.71
N ALA A 399 41.76 -5.08 -2.38
CA ALA A 399 43.16 -5.16 -2.79
C ALA A 399 43.45 -4.74 -4.24
N SER A 400 42.42 -4.43 -5.05
CA SER A 400 42.63 -4.12 -6.47
C SER A 400 42.88 -2.61 -6.70
N GLU A 401 43.83 -2.25 -7.58
CA GLU A 401 44.14 -0.84 -7.92
C GLU A 401 43.58 -0.45 -9.30
N SER A 402 43.62 -1.36 -10.27
CA SER A 402 42.92 -1.23 -11.55
C SER A 402 42.82 -2.60 -12.24
N ARG A 403 41.77 -2.83 -13.04
CA ARG A 403 41.64 -4.08 -13.80
C ARG A 403 40.97 -3.86 -15.17
N PRO A 404 41.45 -4.51 -16.25
CA PRO A 404 40.74 -4.53 -17.53
C PRO A 404 39.44 -5.31 -17.40
N LEU A 405 38.38 -4.84 -18.06
CA LEU A 405 37.03 -5.40 -17.95
C LEU A 405 36.67 -6.31 -19.13
N GLY A 406 37.61 -7.11 -19.62
CA GLY A 406 37.38 -8.01 -20.77
C GLY A 406 37.19 -7.31 -22.13
N ARG A 407 36.94 -6.00 -22.16
CA ARG A 407 37.11 -5.11 -23.31
C ARG A 407 38.34 -4.22 -23.12
N SER A 408 39.16 -4.12 -24.16
CA SER A 408 40.44 -3.39 -24.13
C SER A 408 40.30 -1.90 -23.83
N ASP A 409 39.12 -1.33 -24.09
CA ASP A 409 38.82 0.07 -23.93
C ASP A 409 38.19 0.42 -22.58
N LEU A 410 37.82 -0.53 -21.72
CA LEU A 410 37.20 -0.25 -20.42
C LEU A 410 38.07 -0.76 -19.26
N ARG A 411 38.32 0.12 -18.29
CA ARG A 411 39.06 -0.20 -17.07
C ARG A 411 38.25 0.21 -15.87
N LEU A 412 38.16 -0.67 -14.88
CA LEU A 412 37.77 -0.29 -13.53
C LEU A 412 39.02 0.27 -12.85
N VAL A 413 38.94 1.51 -12.37
CA VAL A 413 40.03 2.23 -11.72
C VAL A 413 39.60 2.65 -10.33
N ARG A 414 40.41 2.27 -9.35
CA ARG A 414 40.23 2.75 -7.97
C ARG A 414 40.67 4.20 -7.90
N ARG A 415 39.79 5.08 -7.42
CA ARG A 415 40.09 6.50 -7.22
C ARG A 415 40.67 6.76 -5.83
N ASP A 416 40.15 6.06 -4.83
CA ASP A 416 40.68 6.07 -3.47
C ASP A 416 40.24 4.82 -2.69
N ALA A 417 40.41 4.82 -1.36
CA ALA A 417 40.06 3.69 -0.51
C ALA A 417 38.60 3.20 -0.66
N THR A 418 37.69 4.10 -1.04
CA THR A 418 36.22 3.92 -1.06
C THR A 418 35.55 4.24 -2.41
N HIS A 419 36.30 4.69 -3.42
CA HIS A 419 35.73 5.09 -4.71
C HIS A 419 36.31 4.31 -5.89
N TRP A 420 35.42 3.91 -6.80
CA TRP A 420 35.75 3.20 -8.02
C TRP A 420 35.09 3.90 -9.21
N ALA A 421 35.80 3.97 -10.33
CA ALA A 421 35.30 4.55 -11.57
C ALA A 421 35.56 3.59 -12.73
N ILE A 422 34.65 3.51 -13.69
CA ILE A 422 34.98 2.90 -14.98
C ILE A 422 35.41 4.00 -15.94
N VAL A 423 36.60 3.84 -16.48
CA VAL A 423 37.18 4.74 -17.46
C VAL A 423 37.28 4.04 -18.80
N ARG A 424 36.86 4.75 -19.84
CA ARG A 424 37.05 4.32 -21.22
C ARG A 424 38.27 4.97 -21.83
N ALA A 425 39.10 4.21 -22.54
CA ALA A 425 40.38 4.68 -23.05
C ALA A 425 40.30 5.63 -24.28
N SER A 426 39.14 5.84 -24.93
CA SER A 426 39.06 6.80 -26.04
C SER A 426 37.64 7.25 -26.48
N GLY A 427 37.51 8.56 -26.76
CA GLY A 427 37.12 9.11 -28.07
C GLY A 427 35.64 9.26 -28.45
N THR A 428 34.79 8.25 -28.27
CA THR A 428 33.43 8.28 -28.84
C THR A 428 32.33 8.17 -27.78
N LYS A 429 31.25 8.92 -27.99
CA LYS A 429 30.06 8.94 -27.12
C LYS A 429 29.46 7.54 -27.07
N THR A 430 29.30 6.97 -25.89
CA THR A 430 28.61 5.70 -25.69
C THR A 430 27.71 5.81 -24.48
N ARG A 431 26.52 5.25 -24.58
CA ARG A 431 25.58 5.15 -23.46
C ARG A 431 25.97 3.94 -22.63
N LEU A 432 26.42 4.17 -21.40
CA LEU A 432 26.69 3.09 -20.46
C LEU A 432 25.41 2.84 -19.65
N GLY A 433 24.84 1.65 -19.83
CA GLY A 433 23.87 1.08 -18.90
C GLY A 433 24.62 0.22 -17.89
N TRP A 434 24.09 0.12 -16.69
CA TRP A 434 24.67 -0.71 -15.65
C TRP A 434 23.62 -1.69 -15.16
N ALA A 435 24.08 -2.87 -14.78
CA ALA A 435 23.36 -3.81 -13.93
C ALA A 435 24.38 -4.29 -12.89
N PHE A 436 23.97 -4.49 -11.65
CA PHE A 436 24.83 -5.12 -10.65
C PHE A 436 24.05 -6.25 -10.05
N ARG A 437 24.51 -7.48 -10.29
CA ARG A 437 24.39 -8.52 -9.27
C ARG A 437 25.47 -8.24 -8.22
N TRP A 438 25.27 -8.61 -6.96
CA TRP A 438 26.40 -8.72 -6.03
C TRP A 438 26.30 -10.08 -5.37
N ASP A 439 27.38 -10.85 -5.35
CA ASP A 439 27.48 -12.00 -4.47
C ASP A 439 28.53 -11.64 -3.41
N CYS A 440 28.11 -11.46 -2.15
CA CYS A 440 29.03 -11.23 -1.05
C CYS A 440 29.35 -12.57 -0.38
N THR A 441 30.57 -13.06 -0.58
CA THR A 441 31.11 -14.21 0.14
C THR A 441 32.15 -13.73 1.14
N GLY A 442 31.89 -13.86 2.44
CA GLY A 442 32.86 -13.50 3.49
C GLY A 442 32.21 -13.18 4.85
N ALA A 443 32.99 -13.29 5.93
CA ALA A 443 32.58 -12.85 7.27
C ALA A 443 32.90 -11.36 7.43
N GLY A 444 31.90 -10.49 7.30
CA GLY A 444 32.05 -9.04 7.46
C GLY A 444 30.81 -8.26 7.03
N THR A 445 30.73 -6.99 7.42
CA THR A 445 29.65 -6.07 6.99
C THR A 445 29.81 -5.77 5.50
N PRO A 446 28.81 -6.03 4.64
CA PRO A 446 28.91 -5.72 3.22
C PRO A 446 29.06 -4.20 2.97
N PRO A 447 29.78 -3.78 1.92
CA PRO A 447 29.88 -2.36 1.58
C PRO A 447 28.51 -1.79 1.18
N SER A 448 28.28 -0.51 1.47
CA SER A 448 27.15 0.21 0.88
C SER A 448 27.50 0.63 -0.55
N VAL A 449 26.65 0.29 -1.51
CA VAL A 449 26.80 0.73 -2.91
C VAL A 449 25.84 1.89 -3.13
N ALA A 450 26.39 3.08 -3.34
CA ALA A 450 25.65 4.27 -3.71
C ALA A 450 26.07 4.72 -5.11
N ALA A 451 25.11 4.81 -6.03
CA ALA A 451 25.34 5.47 -7.31
C ALA A 451 25.03 6.95 -7.14
N ALA A 452 26.02 7.75 -6.75
CA ALA A 452 25.90 9.20 -6.77
C ALA A 452 26.12 9.70 -8.21
N LEU A 453 25.11 10.32 -8.81
CA LEU A 453 25.27 11.09 -10.04
C LEU A 453 25.91 12.44 -9.70
N THR A 454 27.22 12.48 -9.51
CA THR A 454 27.96 13.75 -9.42
C THR A 454 28.22 14.32 -10.82
N ARG A 455 28.09 15.64 -10.95
CA ARG A 455 28.40 16.39 -12.18
C ARG A 455 29.88 16.66 -12.31
#